data_AF-A0A321LI83-F1
#
_entry.id   AF-A0A321LI83-F1
#
_cell.length_a   1.000
_cell.length_b   1.000
_cell.length_c   1.000
_cell.angle_alpha   90.00
_cell.angle_beta   90.00
_cell.angle_gamma   90.00
#
_symmetry.space_group_name_H-M   'P 1'
#
loop_
_entity.id
_entity.type
_entity.pdbx_description
1 polymer ?
#
loop_
_entity_poly.entity_id
_entity_poly.type
_entity_poly.pdbx_seq_one_letter_code
_entity_poly.pdbx_strand_id
1 'polypeptide(L)'
;MASLKNKVQNALDEARLLILGSQVLIGFHFRSVFENGFDRVPKEGKELELAALYLLLITLALLIAPGSYHRLAARGNDTREMHSFTSAIMDFALLPLALAIAIDMLMVARKIGGPALSIVTVCAAAGAALGFWYGISFVHRLRHGSPNEESEPQSGFGGRGPSSDRHKDKRQHRTKLSNKIRHVLTEGRVVLPGAQALLGFQFVTVLMDSFERLPVSSKYVHFISLCLIALTVILLMAPAAYHRLAIRGEETQSFYELASRFVLAAMVTLAPGICLELFVVVRIVSDSVRASVMFAIAFLLIFYGLWFGLSIFLRHRRRSQELESGEVKGPQAAARKTTRIQA
;
A
#
# COMPACT_ATOMS: atom_id res chain seq x y z
N MET A 1 4.22 -0.36 -23.43
CA MET A 1 4.71 1.04 -23.37
C MET A 1 3.59 2.01 -23.05
N ALA A 2 3.29 2.18 -21.77
CA ALA A 2 2.44 3.27 -21.29
C ALA A 2 2.99 4.63 -21.76
N SER A 3 2.12 5.61 -21.99
CA SER A 3 2.56 6.96 -22.38
C SER A 3 3.47 7.55 -21.30
N LEU A 4 4.54 8.24 -21.69
CA LEU A 4 5.48 8.89 -20.77
C LEU A 4 4.74 9.83 -19.78
N LYS A 5 3.74 10.55 -20.26
CA LYS A 5 2.83 11.37 -19.46
C LYS A 5 2.16 10.59 -18.32
N ASN A 6 1.64 9.39 -18.61
CA ASN A 6 1.00 8.55 -17.59
C ASN A 6 2.02 8.07 -16.55
N LYS A 7 3.25 7.77 -16.97
CA LYS A 7 4.31 7.32 -16.07
C LYS A 7 4.74 8.43 -15.12
N VAL A 8 4.99 9.64 -15.63
CA VAL A 8 5.35 10.82 -14.82
C VAL A 8 4.21 11.17 -13.85
N GLN A 9 2.96 11.18 -14.32
CA GLN A 9 1.81 11.45 -13.46
C GLN A 9 1.68 10.42 -12.33
N ASN A 10 1.79 9.12 -12.63
CA ASN A 10 1.70 8.08 -11.62
C ASN A 10 2.82 8.20 -10.57
N ALA A 11 4.05 8.50 -11.00
CA ALA A 11 5.19 8.70 -10.10
C ALA A 11 5.02 9.93 -9.21
N LEU A 12 4.49 11.03 -9.75
CA LEU A 12 4.18 12.23 -8.96
C LEU A 12 3.03 12.00 -7.97
N ASP A 13 1.98 11.29 -8.36
CA ASP A 13 0.86 10.95 -7.48
C ASP A 13 1.32 10.01 -6.34
N GLU A 14 2.26 9.12 -6.63
CA GLU A 14 2.89 8.25 -5.64
C GLU A 14 3.81 9.03 -4.70
N ALA A 15 4.62 9.96 -5.21
CA ALA A 15 5.44 10.83 -4.37
C ALA A 15 4.55 11.62 -3.39
N ARG A 16 3.43 12.20 -3.86
CA ARG A 16 2.46 12.91 -3.00
C ARG A 16 1.90 12.04 -1.88
N LEU A 17 1.60 10.78 -2.18
CA LEU A 17 1.11 9.83 -1.19
C LEU A 17 2.16 9.59 -0.09
N LEU A 18 3.40 9.33 -0.49
CA LEU A 18 4.50 9.08 0.45
C LEU A 18 4.85 10.33 1.26
N ILE A 19 4.72 11.53 0.68
CA ILE A 19 4.90 12.81 1.37
C ILE A 19 3.87 12.92 2.48
N LEU A 20 2.57 12.75 2.19
CA LEU A 20 1.52 12.88 3.19
C LEU A 20 1.73 11.91 4.35
N GLY A 21 2.11 10.67 4.04
CA GLY A 21 2.47 9.67 5.03
C GLY A 21 3.65 10.04 5.92
N SER A 22 4.75 10.47 5.29
CA SER A 22 5.96 10.90 5.98
C SER A 22 5.68 12.11 6.87
N GLN A 23 4.88 13.07 6.41
CA GLN A 23 4.50 14.26 7.16
C GLN A 23 3.72 13.91 8.43
N VAL A 24 2.80 12.95 8.33
CA VAL A 24 2.04 12.47 9.49
C VAL A 24 2.99 11.84 10.52
N LEU A 25 3.91 10.96 10.09
CA LEU A 25 4.93 10.39 10.99
C LEU A 25 5.84 11.44 11.62
N ILE A 26 6.30 12.43 10.84
CA ILE A 26 7.11 13.55 11.35
C ILE A 26 6.34 14.34 12.40
N GLY A 27 5.05 14.64 12.16
CA GLY A 27 4.21 15.35 13.12
C GLY A 27 4.12 14.62 14.47
N PHE A 28 4.14 13.29 14.45
CA PHE A 28 4.18 12.49 15.67
C PHE A 28 5.52 12.55 16.39
N HIS A 29 6.63 12.46 15.66
CA HIS A 29 7.96 12.65 16.21
C HIS A 29 8.20 14.06 16.77
N PHE A 30 7.56 15.09 16.19
CA PHE A 30 7.57 16.43 16.79
C PHE A 30 6.76 16.47 18.08
N ARG A 31 5.65 15.73 18.15
CA ARG A 31 4.78 15.70 19.33
C ARG A 31 5.37 14.87 20.47
N SER A 32 6.02 13.75 20.17
CA SER A 32 6.51 12.77 21.15
C SER A 32 7.46 13.38 22.18
N VAL A 33 8.31 14.33 21.78
CA VAL A 33 9.23 15.07 22.66
C VAL A 33 8.50 15.89 23.73
N PHE A 34 7.24 16.26 23.51
CA PHE A 34 6.42 17.02 24.44
C PHE A 34 5.48 16.15 25.29
N GLU A 35 5.49 14.83 25.11
CA GLU A 35 4.67 13.93 25.93
C GLU A 35 5.36 13.60 27.26
N ASN A 36 4.59 13.50 28.34
CA ASN A 36 5.11 13.33 29.70
C ASN A 36 6.05 12.12 29.88
N GLY A 37 5.84 11.05 29.13
CA GLY A 37 6.67 9.85 29.21
C GLY A 37 8.02 9.98 28.51
N PHE A 38 8.25 11.02 27.70
CA PHE A 38 9.54 11.26 27.05
C PHE A 38 10.66 11.52 28.07
N ASP A 39 10.35 12.16 29.19
CA ASP A 39 11.33 12.40 30.27
C ASP A 39 11.87 11.11 30.89
N ARG A 40 11.05 10.04 30.87
CA ARG A 40 11.41 8.72 31.40
C ARG A 40 12.18 7.85 30.38
N VAL A 41 12.29 8.29 29.13
CA VAL A 41 13.05 7.56 28.10
C VAL A 41 14.55 7.67 28.38
N PRO A 42 15.31 6.56 28.42
CA PRO A 42 16.76 6.59 28.55
C PRO A 42 17.44 7.42 27.45
N LYS A 43 18.66 7.90 27.70
CA LYS A 43 19.42 8.69 26.71
C LYS A 43 19.53 7.99 25.35
N GLU A 44 19.82 6.69 25.34
CA GLU A 44 19.84 5.86 24.12
C GLU A 44 18.52 5.93 23.34
N GLY A 45 17.37 5.92 24.03
CA GLY A 45 16.06 6.00 23.39
C GLY A 45 15.79 7.38 22.79
N LYS A 46 16.20 8.45 23.49
CA LYS A 46 16.09 9.83 22.98
C LYS A 46 16.95 10.04 21.73
N GLU A 47 18.15 9.47 21.70
CA GLU A 47 19.02 9.50 20.52
C GLU A 47 18.43 8.72 19.34
N LEU A 48 17.82 7.56 19.60
CA LEU A 48 17.11 6.77 18.58
C LEU A 48 15.90 7.51 18.02
N GLU A 49 15.11 8.17 18.87
CA GLU A 49 13.96 8.97 18.43
C GLU A 49 14.41 10.15 17.55
N LEU A 50 15.48 10.84 17.96
CA LEU A 50 16.08 11.89 17.15
C LEU A 50 16.62 11.35 15.82
N ALA A 51 17.27 10.18 15.82
CA ALA A 51 17.76 9.53 14.60
C ALA A 51 16.62 9.15 13.64
N ALA A 52 15.52 8.61 14.16
CA ALA A 52 14.32 8.30 13.36
C ALA A 52 13.71 9.57 12.76
N LEU A 53 13.60 10.65 13.54
CA LEU A 53 13.15 11.94 13.04
C LEU A 53 14.06 12.48 11.92
N TYR A 54 15.38 12.42 12.09
CA TYR A 54 16.32 12.82 11.03
C TYR A 54 16.13 12.00 9.74
N LEU A 55 15.95 10.69 9.85
CA LEU A 55 15.67 9.81 8.71
C LEU A 55 14.35 10.19 8.01
N LEU A 56 13.30 10.50 8.78
CA LEU A 56 12.02 10.96 8.22
C LEU A 56 12.14 12.34 7.54
N LEU A 57 12.93 13.26 8.10
CA LEU A 57 13.20 14.56 7.47
C LEU A 57 13.98 14.42 6.16
N ILE A 58 14.98 13.54 6.11
CA ILE A 58 15.69 13.18 4.86
C ILE A 58 14.71 12.56 3.85
N THR A 59 13.86 11.64 4.31
CA THR A 59 12.81 11.03 3.48
C THR A 59 11.90 12.10 2.87
N LEU A 60 11.42 13.05 3.68
CA LEU A 60 10.56 14.14 3.22
C LEU A 60 11.28 15.02 2.20
N ALA A 61 12.54 15.40 2.45
CA ALA A 61 13.33 16.22 1.54
C ALA A 61 13.51 15.53 0.17
N LEU A 62 13.82 14.23 0.18
CA LEU A 62 13.91 13.42 -1.04
C LEU A 62 12.57 13.37 -1.76
N LEU A 63 11.46 13.10 -1.06
CA LEU A 63 10.15 12.96 -1.70
C LEU A 63 9.60 14.25 -2.29
N ILE A 64 9.96 15.42 -1.75
CA ILE A 64 9.57 16.72 -2.31
C ILE A 64 10.41 17.08 -3.56
N ALA A 65 11.65 16.59 -3.67
CA ALA A 65 12.58 16.97 -4.74
C ALA A 65 12.03 16.78 -6.18
N PRO A 66 11.31 15.70 -6.54
CA PRO A 66 10.71 15.55 -7.88
C PRO A 66 9.76 16.69 -8.25
N GLY A 67 8.94 17.18 -7.31
CA GLY A 67 8.01 18.28 -7.56
C GLY A 67 8.75 19.58 -7.87
N SER A 68 9.82 19.85 -7.12
CA SER A 68 10.70 21.00 -7.34
C SER A 68 11.45 20.90 -8.68
N TYR A 69 12.01 19.73 -9.00
CA TYR A 69 12.70 19.47 -10.26
C TYR A 69 11.77 19.61 -11.46
N HIS A 70 10.53 19.09 -11.37
CA HIS A 70 9.54 19.19 -12.44
C HIS A 70 9.25 20.64 -12.82
N ARG A 71 9.18 21.53 -11.83
CA ARG A 71 8.89 22.95 -12.06
C ARG A 71 10.13 23.74 -12.49
N LEU A 72 11.27 23.52 -11.84
CA LEU A 72 12.48 24.33 -12.04
C LEU A 72 13.32 23.87 -13.23
N ALA A 73 13.61 22.57 -13.32
CA ALA A 73 14.47 22.00 -14.36
C ALA A 73 13.65 21.59 -15.59
N ALA A 74 12.55 20.86 -15.39
CA ALA A 74 11.74 20.34 -16.50
C ALA A 74 10.73 21.36 -17.07
N ARG A 75 10.56 22.53 -16.43
CA ARG A 75 9.59 23.58 -16.81
C ARG A 75 8.16 23.05 -17.03
N GLY A 76 7.77 22.02 -16.29
CA GLY A 76 6.46 21.37 -16.40
C GLY A 76 6.32 20.37 -17.55
N ASN A 77 7.40 20.01 -18.25
CA ASN A 77 7.37 19.02 -19.32
C ASN A 77 7.59 17.59 -18.81
N ASP A 78 6.78 16.66 -19.31
CA ASP A 78 6.89 15.23 -19.02
C ASP A 78 8.04 14.60 -19.83
N THR A 79 9.28 14.70 -19.35
CA THR A 79 10.48 14.14 -20.01
C THR A 79 10.88 12.77 -19.46
N ARG A 80 11.69 12.02 -20.22
CA ARG A 80 12.26 10.73 -19.74
C ARG A 80 13.20 10.93 -18.55
N GLU A 81 13.99 12.00 -18.58
CA GLU A 81 14.90 12.39 -17.49
C GLU A 81 14.14 12.65 -16.19
N MET A 82 13.00 13.35 -16.27
CA MET A 82 12.09 13.59 -15.13
C MET A 82 11.60 12.27 -14.53
N HIS A 83 11.17 11.32 -15.38
CA HIS A 83 10.72 10.01 -14.90
C HIS A 83 11.85 9.20 -14.24
N SER A 84 13.05 9.17 -14.82
CA SER A 84 14.20 8.47 -14.23
C SER A 84 14.67 9.11 -12.92
N PHE A 85 14.71 10.44 -12.87
CA PHE A 85 15.07 11.20 -11.67
C PHE A 85 14.08 10.94 -10.53
N THR A 86 12.78 11.05 -10.82
CA THR A 86 11.72 10.81 -9.84
C THR A 86 11.77 9.38 -9.31
N SER A 87 11.91 8.40 -10.20
CA SER A 87 12.00 6.99 -9.81
C SER A 87 13.21 6.73 -8.91
N ALA A 88 14.40 7.21 -9.30
CA ALA A 88 15.63 7.02 -8.53
C ALA A 88 15.54 7.64 -7.13
N ILE A 89 15.08 8.90 -7.02
CA ILE A 89 14.95 9.56 -5.72
C ILE A 89 13.94 8.86 -4.83
N MET A 90 12.80 8.44 -5.37
CA MET A 90 11.80 7.70 -4.60
C MET A 90 12.32 6.33 -4.17
N ASP A 91 13.15 5.67 -4.98
CA ASP A 91 13.81 4.40 -4.62
C ASP A 91 14.76 4.61 -3.43
N PHE A 92 15.51 5.71 -3.40
CA PHE A 92 16.37 6.05 -2.27
C PHE A 92 15.58 6.48 -1.02
N ALA A 93 14.43 7.14 -1.18
CA ALA A 93 13.63 7.64 -0.06
C ALA A 93 12.95 6.54 0.77
N LEU A 94 12.70 5.36 0.18
CA LEU A 94 12.07 4.25 0.91
C LEU A 94 12.99 3.61 1.97
N LEU A 95 14.31 3.68 1.80
CA LEU A 95 15.28 3.12 2.74
C LEU A 95 15.29 3.83 4.09
N PRO A 96 15.50 5.17 4.18
CA PRO A 96 15.44 5.87 5.46
C PRO A 96 14.06 5.76 6.12
N LEU A 97 12.97 5.68 5.33
CA LEU A 97 11.63 5.41 5.86
C LEU A 97 11.50 4.03 6.50
N ALA A 98 12.04 2.98 5.88
CA ALA A 98 12.05 1.62 6.45
C ALA A 98 12.82 1.59 7.78
N LEU A 99 13.97 2.27 7.83
CA LEU A 99 14.79 2.38 9.02
C LEU A 99 14.09 3.16 10.14
N ALA A 100 13.41 4.26 9.82
CA ALA A 100 12.63 5.01 10.79
C ALA A 100 11.52 4.15 11.42
N ILE A 101 10.72 3.44 10.60
CA ILE A 101 9.69 2.53 11.10
C ILE A 101 10.30 1.42 11.98
N ALA A 102 11.46 0.88 11.61
CA ALA A 102 12.15 -0.14 12.39
C ALA A 102 12.64 0.40 13.75
N ILE A 103 13.17 1.62 13.80
CA ILE A 103 13.58 2.28 15.04
C ILE A 103 12.36 2.55 15.94
N ASP A 104 11.26 3.02 15.38
CA ASP A 104 10.03 3.27 16.15
C ASP A 104 9.50 1.96 16.76
N MET A 105 9.52 0.87 15.98
CA MET A 105 9.19 -0.47 16.45
C MET A 105 10.14 -0.99 17.54
N LEU A 106 11.45 -0.73 17.40
CA LEU A 106 12.46 -1.06 18.40
C LEU A 106 12.10 -0.42 19.74
N MET A 107 11.78 0.88 19.71
CA MET A 107 11.50 1.67 20.91
C MET A 107 10.29 1.11 21.66
N VAL A 108 9.19 0.87 20.95
CA VAL A 108 7.97 0.31 21.57
C VAL A 108 8.19 -1.11 22.07
N ALA A 109 8.80 -1.98 21.25
CA ALA A 109 9.04 -3.38 21.62
C ALA A 109 9.96 -3.50 22.85
N ARG A 110 11.02 -2.67 22.93
CA ARG A 110 11.94 -2.64 24.07
C ARG A 110 11.24 -2.14 25.32
N LYS A 111 10.35 -1.16 25.21
CA LYS A 111 9.55 -0.65 26.34
C LYS A 111 8.52 -1.66 26.86
N ILE A 112 7.94 -2.50 26.00
CA ILE A 112 6.87 -3.44 26.39
C ILE A 112 7.40 -4.81 26.80
N GLY A 113 8.30 -5.41 26.02
CA GLY A 113 8.74 -6.80 26.19
C GLY A 113 10.25 -6.99 26.28
N GLY A 114 11.03 -5.92 26.39
CA GLY A 114 12.47 -5.97 26.57
C GLY A 114 13.28 -6.28 25.30
N PRO A 115 14.60 -6.57 25.44
CA PRO A 115 15.53 -6.64 24.30
C PRO A 115 15.26 -7.77 23.32
N ALA A 116 14.83 -8.95 23.81
CA ALA A 116 14.58 -10.10 22.95
C ALA A 116 13.41 -9.84 21.98
N LEU A 117 12.31 -9.29 22.50
CA LEU A 117 11.16 -8.91 21.68
C LEU A 117 11.55 -7.83 20.67
N SER A 118 12.34 -6.84 21.08
CA SER A 118 12.73 -5.74 20.19
C SER A 118 13.58 -6.20 19.01
N ILE A 119 14.50 -7.14 19.21
CA ILE A 119 15.31 -7.70 18.10
C ILE A 119 14.39 -8.40 17.09
N VAL A 120 13.50 -9.28 17.56
CA VAL A 120 12.57 -10.02 16.68
C VAL A 120 11.69 -9.07 15.90
N THR A 121 11.11 -8.06 16.56
CA THR A 121 10.22 -7.10 15.93
C THR A 121 10.95 -6.23 14.91
N VAL A 122 12.16 -5.76 15.21
CA VAL A 122 12.97 -4.99 14.27
C VAL A 122 13.34 -5.82 13.05
N CYS A 123 13.82 -7.05 13.25
CA CYS A 123 14.16 -7.95 12.15
C CYS A 123 12.93 -8.25 11.28
N ALA A 124 11.76 -8.48 11.91
CA ALA A 124 10.51 -8.71 11.20
C ALA A 124 10.04 -7.46 10.43
N ALA A 125 10.04 -6.28 11.05
CA ALA A 125 9.60 -5.03 10.43
C ALA A 125 10.54 -4.60 9.29
N ALA A 126 11.85 -4.59 9.53
CA ALA A 126 12.84 -4.27 8.51
C ALA A 126 12.86 -5.33 7.40
N GLY A 127 12.78 -6.62 7.74
CA GLY A 127 12.72 -7.71 6.78
C GLY A 127 11.46 -7.64 5.91
N ALA A 128 10.30 -7.32 6.49
CA ALA A 128 9.07 -7.11 5.75
C ALA A 128 9.17 -5.87 4.85
N ALA A 129 9.60 -4.72 5.37
CA ALA A 129 9.72 -3.49 4.59
C ALA A 129 10.69 -3.66 3.42
N LEU A 130 11.91 -4.14 3.68
CA LEU A 130 12.93 -4.34 2.64
C LEU A 130 12.53 -5.46 1.66
N GLY A 131 11.95 -6.56 2.17
CA GLY A 131 11.49 -7.68 1.37
C GLY A 131 10.37 -7.31 0.41
N PHE A 132 9.32 -6.66 0.91
CA PHE A 132 8.17 -6.25 0.10
C PHE A 132 8.49 -5.08 -0.84
N TRP A 133 9.32 -4.11 -0.42
CA TRP A 133 9.62 -2.95 -1.25
C TRP A 133 10.72 -3.23 -2.28
N TYR A 134 11.84 -3.83 -1.87
CA TYR A 134 12.98 -4.08 -2.75
C TYR A 134 13.12 -5.56 -3.17
N GLY A 135 12.88 -6.49 -2.25
CA GLY A 135 13.12 -7.93 -2.47
C GLY A 135 12.28 -8.52 -3.60
N ILE A 136 10.98 -8.25 -3.64
CA ILE A 136 10.10 -8.74 -4.72
C ILE A 136 10.53 -8.20 -6.08
N SER A 137 11.00 -6.95 -6.12
CA SER A 137 11.49 -6.31 -7.33
C SER A 137 12.80 -6.93 -7.82
N PHE A 138 13.69 -7.29 -6.89
CA PHE A 138 14.95 -7.96 -7.19
C PHE A 138 14.71 -9.38 -7.73
N VAL A 139 13.83 -10.16 -7.10
CA VAL A 139 13.47 -11.51 -7.55
C VAL A 139 12.81 -11.49 -8.93
N HIS A 140 11.95 -10.50 -9.20
CA HIS A 140 11.35 -10.34 -10.52
C HIS A 140 12.41 -10.11 -11.59
N ARG A 141 13.41 -9.25 -11.33
CA ARG A 141 14.52 -8.94 -12.25
C ARG A 141 15.45 -10.13 -12.51
N LEU A 142 15.60 -11.04 -11.53
CA LEU A 142 16.37 -12.28 -11.69
C LEU A 142 15.60 -13.33 -12.49
N ARG A 143 14.29 -13.46 -12.28
CA ARG A 143 13.45 -14.47 -12.95
C ARG A 143 13.07 -14.08 -14.38
N HIS A 144 12.74 -12.81 -14.56
CA HIS A 144 12.51 -12.22 -15.86
C HIS A 144 13.74 -11.34 -16.09
N GLY A 145 14.81 -11.96 -16.61
CA GLY A 145 16.01 -11.25 -17.01
C GLY A 145 15.63 -9.98 -17.77
N SER A 146 16.44 -8.91 -17.61
CA SER A 146 16.26 -7.60 -18.25
C SER A 146 15.51 -7.79 -19.56
N PRO A 147 14.36 -7.11 -19.79
CA PRO A 147 13.78 -7.14 -21.11
C PRO A 147 14.87 -6.61 -22.02
N ASN A 148 15.59 -7.54 -22.67
CA ASN A 148 16.39 -7.26 -23.82
C ASN A 148 15.45 -6.44 -24.69
N GLU A 149 15.99 -5.36 -25.21
CA GLU A 149 15.47 -4.73 -26.39
C GLU A 149 15.06 -5.86 -27.33
N GLU A 150 13.78 -6.25 -27.32
CA GLU A 150 13.18 -6.98 -28.42
C GLU A 150 13.30 -5.98 -29.54
N SER A 151 14.42 -6.15 -30.24
CA SER A 151 14.75 -5.52 -31.49
C SER A 151 13.46 -5.57 -32.28
N GLU A 152 12.92 -4.39 -32.59
CA GLU A 152 11.84 -4.31 -33.56
C GLU A 152 12.25 -5.20 -34.73
N PRO A 153 11.43 -6.18 -35.15
CA PRO A 153 11.49 -6.56 -36.54
C PRO A 153 11.11 -5.27 -37.26
N GLN A 154 12.09 -4.57 -37.81
CA GLN A 154 11.86 -3.61 -38.89
C GLN A 154 11.11 -4.41 -39.95
N SER A 155 9.78 -4.32 -39.90
CA SER A 155 8.92 -4.89 -40.92
C SER A 155 9.19 -4.06 -42.17
N GLY A 156 10.08 -4.60 -43.00
CA GLY A 156 10.30 -4.15 -44.35
C GLY A 156 8.99 -4.04 -45.10
N PHE A 157 8.98 -3.05 -45.98
CA PHE A 157 8.08 -2.87 -47.12
C PHE A 157 7.23 -4.09 -47.50
N GLY A 158 5.90 -3.90 -47.54
CA GLY A 158 4.99 -4.66 -48.39
C GLY A 158 3.87 -5.42 -47.66
N GLY A 159 2.62 -4.92 -47.78
CA GLY A 159 1.43 -5.71 -47.44
C GLY A 159 0.23 -4.88 -46.99
N ARG A 160 -0.57 -4.39 -47.94
CA ARG A 160 -1.85 -3.72 -47.70
C ARG A 160 -2.91 -4.78 -47.38
N GLY A 161 -3.16 -5.06 -46.09
CA GLY A 161 -4.22 -5.94 -45.59
C GLY A 161 -4.98 -5.29 -44.41
N PRO A 162 -6.22 -5.72 -44.08
CA PRO A 162 -7.10 -5.01 -43.16
C PRO A 162 -6.62 -5.20 -41.70
N SER A 163 -5.79 -4.27 -41.23
CA SER A 163 -5.10 -4.31 -39.93
C SER A 163 -5.65 -3.31 -38.90
N SER A 164 -6.74 -2.60 -39.21
CA SER A 164 -7.30 -1.56 -38.34
C SER A 164 -7.98 -2.10 -37.08
N ASP A 165 -8.71 -3.22 -37.17
CA ASP A 165 -9.45 -3.79 -36.03
C ASP A 165 -8.52 -4.44 -34.99
N ARG A 166 -7.48 -5.15 -35.43
CA ARG A 166 -6.53 -5.81 -34.53
C ARG A 166 -5.68 -4.82 -33.73
N HIS A 167 -5.38 -3.65 -34.31
CA HIS A 167 -4.71 -2.54 -33.61
C HIS A 167 -5.64 -1.78 -32.66
N LYS A 168 -6.93 -1.63 -33.00
CA LYS A 168 -7.94 -1.03 -32.12
C LYS A 168 -8.19 -1.89 -30.88
N ASP A 169 -8.33 -3.21 -31.05
CA ASP A 169 -8.54 -4.14 -29.92
C ASP A 169 -7.36 -4.14 -28.94
N LYS A 170 -6.11 -4.20 -29.45
CA LYS A 170 -4.92 -4.13 -28.60
C LYS A 170 -4.81 -2.79 -27.85
N ARG A 171 -5.11 -1.66 -28.51
CA ARG A 171 -5.12 -0.34 -27.84
C ARG A 171 -6.22 -0.26 -26.78
N GLN A 172 -7.43 -0.72 -27.09
CA GLN A 172 -8.56 -0.70 -26.16
C GLN A 172 -8.31 -1.58 -24.94
N HIS A 173 -7.73 -2.77 -25.12
CA HIS A 173 -7.36 -3.65 -24.03
C HIS A 173 -6.30 -3.03 -23.10
N ARG A 174 -5.29 -2.37 -23.66
CA ARG A 174 -4.25 -1.66 -22.88
C ARG A 174 -4.81 -0.47 -22.10
N THR A 175 -5.71 0.31 -22.68
CA THR A 175 -6.38 1.41 -21.97
C THR A 175 -7.24 0.88 -20.81
N LYS A 176 -7.93 -0.25 -21.00
CA LYS A 176 -8.70 -0.90 -19.92
C LYS A 176 -7.80 -1.35 -18.77
N LEU A 177 -6.64 -1.93 -19.05
CA LEU A 177 -5.69 -2.37 -18.03
C LEU A 177 -5.06 -1.19 -17.27
N SER A 178 -4.63 -0.15 -17.99
CA SER A 178 -4.13 1.12 -17.40
C SER A 178 -5.11 1.68 -16.37
N ASN A 179 -6.39 1.74 -16.73
CA ASN A 179 -7.43 2.24 -15.84
C ASN A 179 -7.61 1.36 -14.61
N LYS A 180 -7.60 0.02 -14.76
CA LYS A 180 -7.68 -0.91 -13.62
C LYS A 180 -6.51 -0.74 -12.66
N ILE A 181 -5.29 -0.58 -13.19
CA ILE A 181 -4.08 -0.33 -12.38
C ILE A 181 -4.21 0.99 -11.63
N ARG A 182 -4.65 2.06 -12.30
CA ARG A 182 -4.89 3.35 -11.63
C ARG A 182 -5.95 3.23 -10.53
N HIS A 183 -7.02 2.48 -10.75
CA HIS A 183 -8.05 2.27 -9.74
C HIS A 183 -7.52 1.54 -8.50
N VAL A 184 -6.85 0.40 -8.66
CA VAL A 184 -6.32 -0.34 -7.50
C VAL A 184 -5.26 0.45 -6.72
N LEU A 185 -4.41 1.21 -7.42
CA LEU A 185 -3.46 2.11 -6.77
C LEU A 185 -4.20 3.25 -6.05
N THR A 186 -5.28 3.76 -6.61
CA THR A 186 -6.09 4.81 -5.99
C THR A 186 -6.82 4.31 -4.76
N GLU A 187 -7.37 3.09 -4.80
CA GLU A 187 -7.97 2.42 -3.64
C GLU A 187 -6.96 2.31 -2.48
N GLY A 188 -5.74 1.83 -2.76
CA GLY A 188 -4.67 1.80 -1.77
C GLY A 188 -4.27 3.19 -1.26
N ARG A 189 -4.23 4.20 -2.16
CA ARG A 189 -3.88 5.59 -1.83
C ARG A 189 -4.87 6.27 -0.89
N VAL A 190 -6.15 5.91 -0.96
CA VAL A 190 -7.16 6.45 -0.05
C VAL A 190 -6.95 5.93 1.38
N VAL A 191 -6.50 4.68 1.53
CA VAL A 191 -6.34 4.02 2.82
C VAL A 191 -4.99 4.31 3.48
N LEU A 192 -3.91 4.42 2.70
CA LEU A 192 -2.55 4.49 3.23
C LEU A 192 -2.32 5.65 4.22
N PRO A 193 -2.72 6.91 3.94
CA PRO A 193 -2.51 8.01 4.89
C PRO A 193 -3.23 7.79 6.22
N GLY A 194 -4.42 7.18 6.18
CA GLY A 194 -5.16 6.82 7.39
C GLY A 194 -4.44 5.76 8.21
N ALA A 195 -3.91 4.72 7.57
CA ALA A 195 -3.11 3.69 8.24
C ALA A 195 -1.81 4.25 8.85
N GLN A 196 -1.14 5.19 8.17
CA GLN A 196 0.06 5.86 8.69
C GLN A 196 -0.24 6.79 9.86
N ALA A 197 -1.41 7.45 9.84
CA ALA A 197 -1.88 8.21 10.99
C ALA A 197 -2.10 7.31 12.20
N LEU A 198 -2.82 6.20 12.04
CA LEU A 198 -3.02 5.22 13.10
C LEU A 198 -1.69 4.73 13.67
N LEU A 199 -0.74 4.37 12.79
CA LEU A 199 0.58 3.89 13.18
C LEU A 199 1.29 4.86 14.14
N GLY A 200 1.37 6.13 13.77
CA GLY A 200 2.11 7.07 14.60
C GLY A 200 1.34 7.64 15.79
N PHE A 201 0.00 7.68 15.76
CA PHE A 201 -0.78 7.91 16.98
C PHE A 201 -0.56 6.79 18.00
N GLN A 202 -0.45 5.54 17.56
CA GLN A 202 -0.10 4.43 18.44
C GLN A 202 1.32 4.56 19.00
N PHE A 203 2.30 4.98 18.19
CA PHE A 203 3.66 5.26 18.69
C PHE A 203 3.66 6.31 19.82
N VAL A 204 2.95 7.43 19.63
CA VAL A 204 2.84 8.49 20.65
C VAL A 204 2.14 7.99 21.91
N THR A 205 1.12 7.13 21.76
CA THR A 205 0.36 6.58 22.89
C THR A 205 1.26 5.89 23.92
N VAL A 206 2.34 5.23 23.47
CA VAL A 206 3.30 4.54 24.34
C VAL A 206 4.09 5.51 25.24
N LEU A 207 4.13 6.80 24.91
CA LEU A 207 4.76 7.86 25.70
C LEU A 207 3.79 8.57 26.64
N MET A 208 2.49 8.25 26.62
CA MET A 208 1.51 8.88 27.50
C MET A 208 1.48 8.20 28.88
N ASP A 209 1.23 8.97 29.95
CA ASP A 209 1.13 8.42 31.33
C ASP A 209 0.01 7.36 31.46
N SER A 210 -1.09 7.53 30.72
CA SER A 210 -2.20 6.56 30.69
C SER A 210 -1.77 5.18 30.23
N PHE A 211 -0.77 5.11 29.33
CA PHE A 211 -0.25 3.83 28.86
C PHE A 211 0.53 3.09 29.94
N GLU A 212 1.25 3.79 30.82
CA GLU A 212 2.00 3.15 31.90
C GLU A 212 1.10 2.46 32.92
N ARG A 213 -0.07 3.05 33.18
CA ARG A 213 -1.09 2.52 34.10
C ARG A 213 -1.85 1.30 33.53
N LEU A 214 -1.68 1.00 32.24
CA LEU A 214 -2.35 -0.16 31.63
C LEU A 214 -1.84 -1.49 32.20
N PRO A 215 -2.75 -2.47 32.37
CA PRO A 215 -2.36 -3.86 32.60
C PRO A 215 -1.40 -4.36 31.52
N VAL A 216 -0.47 -5.22 31.91
CA VAL A 216 0.55 -5.80 30.99
C VAL A 216 -0.10 -6.45 29.78
N SER A 217 -1.21 -7.19 29.96
CA SER A 217 -1.95 -7.81 28.86
C SER A 217 -2.41 -6.79 27.81
N SER A 218 -2.88 -5.62 28.24
CA SER A 218 -3.35 -4.58 27.32
C SER A 218 -2.20 -3.91 26.57
N LYS A 219 -1.03 -3.79 27.20
CA LYS A 219 0.20 -3.30 26.53
C LYS A 219 0.61 -4.24 25.39
N TYR A 220 0.53 -5.56 25.61
CA TYR A 220 0.77 -6.54 24.54
C TYR A 220 -0.30 -6.50 23.44
N VAL A 221 -1.57 -6.30 23.78
CA VAL A 221 -2.64 -6.13 22.77
C VAL A 221 -2.39 -4.89 21.91
N HIS A 222 -2.04 -3.76 22.51
CA HIS A 222 -1.61 -2.55 21.79
C HIS A 222 -0.39 -2.83 20.89
N PHE A 223 0.59 -3.58 21.39
CA PHE A 223 1.78 -3.93 20.61
C PHE A 223 1.46 -4.79 19.38
N ILE A 224 0.58 -5.80 19.53
CA ILE A 224 0.14 -6.63 18.41
C ILE A 224 -0.63 -5.78 17.39
N SER A 225 -1.50 -4.89 17.87
CA SER A 225 -2.20 -3.91 17.05
C SER A 225 -1.22 -3.07 16.21
N LEU A 226 -0.23 -2.48 16.88
CA LEU A 226 0.81 -1.66 16.26
C LEU A 226 1.58 -2.45 15.18
N CYS A 227 1.93 -3.71 15.43
CA CYS A 227 2.58 -4.58 14.44
C CYS A 227 1.70 -4.82 13.20
N LEU A 228 0.39 -5.04 13.40
CA LEU A 228 -0.57 -5.24 12.29
C LEU A 228 -0.76 -3.97 11.46
N ILE A 229 -0.81 -2.80 12.10
CA ILE A 229 -0.91 -1.52 11.41
C ILE A 229 0.37 -1.22 10.63
N ALA A 230 1.55 -1.49 11.20
CA ALA A 230 2.82 -1.35 10.48
C ALA A 230 2.91 -2.29 9.28
N LEU A 231 2.50 -3.55 9.42
CA LEU A 231 2.41 -4.48 8.30
C LEU A 231 1.44 -3.97 7.23
N THR A 232 0.30 -3.40 7.63
CA THR A 232 -0.66 -2.78 6.71
C THR A 232 -0.03 -1.65 5.91
N VAL A 233 0.71 -0.74 6.56
CA VAL A 233 1.44 0.35 5.90
C VAL A 233 2.46 -0.20 4.90
N ILE A 234 3.25 -1.20 5.31
CA ILE A 234 4.25 -1.85 4.45
C ILE A 234 3.58 -2.46 3.20
N LEU A 235 2.47 -3.18 3.38
CA LEU A 235 1.72 -3.82 2.30
C LEU A 235 1.07 -2.81 1.35
N LEU A 236 0.51 -1.70 1.86
CA LEU A 236 -0.09 -0.65 1.03
C LEU A 236 0.95 0.12 0.19
N MET A 237 2.18 0.22 0.68
CA MET A 237 3.30 0.85 -0.03
C MET A 237 3.94 -0.07 -1.08
N ALA A 238 3.84 -1.39 -0.92
CA ALA A 238 4.52 -2.37 -1.76
C ALA A 238 4.15 -2.30 -3.26
N PRO A 239 2.87 -2.16 -3.69
CA PRO A 239 2.51 -2.07 -5.10
C PRO A 239 3.23 -0.93 -5.82
N ALA A 240 3.32 0.22 -5.16
CA ALA A 240 3.88 1.42 -5.75
C ALA A 240 5.41 1.28 -5.90
N ALA A 241 6.09 0.79 -4.85
CA ALA A 241 7.51 0.45 -4.88
C ALA A 241 7.83 -0.58 -5.98
N TYR A 242 7.03 -1.65 -6.09
CA TYR A 242 7.20 -2.69 -7.10
C TYR A 242 6.98 -2.17 -8.53
N HIS A 243 5.96 -1.33 -8.74
CA HIS A 243 5.67 -0.71 -10.03
C HIS A 243 6.87 0.08 -10.58
N ARG A 244 7.58 0.79 -9.70
CA ARG A 244 8.79 1.53 -10.06
C ARG A 244 9.99 0.62 -10.27
N LEU A 245 10.31 -0.22 -9.29
CA LEU A 245 11.57 -0.96 -9.22
C LEU A 245 11.65 -2.17 -10.17
N ALA A 246 10.53 -2.88 -10.34
CA ALA A 246 10.48 -4.12 -11.12
C ALA A 246 10.06 -3.89 -12.57
N ILE A 247 9.11 -2.97 -12.78
CA ILE A 247 8.38 -2.86 -14.06
C ILE A 247 8.65 -1.50 -14.75
N ARG A 248 9.46 -0.61 -14.15
CA ARG A 248 9.82 0.71 -14.72
C ARG A 248 8.58 1.52 -15.17
N GLY A 249 7.49 1.39 -14.42
CA GLY A 249 6.21 2.02 -14.71
C GLY A 249 5.46 1.49 -15.94
N GLU A 250 5.78 0.28 -16.43
CA GLU A 250 4.95 -0.41 -17.43
C GLU A 250 3.68 -1.01 -16.81
N GLU A 251 2.59 -1.02 -17.58
CA GLU A 251 1.29 -1.49 -17.14
C GLU A 251 1.09 -2.94 -17.62
N THR A 252 1.28 -3.91 -16.72
CA THR A 252 1.16 -5.34 -17.00
C THR A 252 0.03 -6.00 -16.21
N GLN A 253 -0.53 -7.09 -16.74
CA GLN A 253 -1.59 -7.83 -16.07
C GLN A 253 -1.10 -8.45 -14.75
N SER A 254 0.13 -8.97 -14.73
CA SER A 254 0.77 -9.51 -13.53
C SER A 254 0.92 -8.47 -12.43
N PHE A 255 1.21 -7.21 -12.80
CA PHE A 255 1.26 -6.11 -11.83
C PHE A 255 -0.09 -5.85 -11.19
N TYR A 256 -1.16 -5.79 -11.99
CA TYR A 256 -2.51 -5.57 -11.49
C TYR A 256 -2.91 -6.63 -10.45
N GLU A 257 -2.65 -7.91 -10.74
CA GLU A 257 -2.97 -9.00 -9.82
C GLU A 257 -2.17 -8.93 -8.52
N LEU A 258 -0.89 -8.61 -8.60
CA LEU A 258 -0.04 -8.43 -7.43
C LEU A 258 -0.49 -7.23 -6.58
N ALA A 259 -0.74 -6.08 -7.22
CA ALA A 259 -1.22 -4.87 -6.55
C ALA A 259 -2.56 -5.12 -5.84
N SER A 260 -3.49 -5.81 -6.50
CA SER A 260 -4.78 -6.17 -5.91
C SER A 260 -4.62 -7.08 -4.69
N ARG A 261 -3.73 -8.08 -4.74
CA ARG A 261 -3.44 -8.95 -3.58
C ARG A 261 -2.87 -8.18 -2.41
N PHE A 262 -1.98 -7.22 -2.65
CA PHE A 262 -1.41 -6.38 -1.59
C PHE A 262 -2.45 -5.48 -0.93
N VAL A 263 -3.29 -4.80 -1.72
CA VAL A 263 -4.37 -3.96 -1.18
C VAL A 263 -5.35 -4.81 -0.36
N LEU A 264 -5.74 -5.99 -0.86
CA LEU A 264 -6.61 -6.91 -0.12
C LEU A 264 -5.95 -7.44 1.16
N ALA A 265 -4.67 -7.85 1.11
CA ALA A 265 -3.93 -8.32 2.28
C ALA A 265 -3.82 -7.22 3.35
N ALA A 266 -3.56 -5.97 2.92
CA ALA A 266 -3.55 -4.83 3.82
C ALA A 266 -4.92 -4.59 4.49
N MET A 267 -6.02 -4.73 3.76
CA MET A 267 -7.35 -4.63 4.37
C MET A 267 -7.59 -5.74 5.39
N VAL A 268 -7.13 -6.98 5.11
CA VAL A 268 -7.24 -8.09 6.07
C VAL A 268 -6.47 -7.79 7.36
N THR A 269 -5.28 -7.18 7.29
CA THR A 269 -4.48 -6.83 8.47
C THR A 269 -4.94 -5.55 9.17
N LEU A 270 -5.54 -4.60 8.45
CA LEU A 270 -5.98 -3.31 8.99
C LEU A 270 -7.10 -3.46 10.02
N ALA A 271 -8.14 -4.26 9.70
CA ALA A 271 -9.28 -4.48 10.59
C ALA A 271 -8.88 -4.97 11.99
N PRO A 272 -8.11 -6.06 12.14
CA PRO A 272 -7.71 -6.53 13.47
C PRO A 272 -6.79 -5.53 14.17
N GLY A 273 -5.95 -4.77 13.46
CA GLY A 273 -5.20 -3.67 14.05
C GLY A 273 -6.13 -2.65 14.73
N ILE A 274 -7.10 -2.10 13.99
CA ILE A 274 -8.06 -1.13 14.55
C ILE A 274 -8.86 -1.74 15.71
N CYS A 275 -9.32 -2.99 15.59
CA CYS A 275 -10.11 -3.65 16.63
C CYS A 275 -9.31 -3.94 17.91
N LEU A 276 -8.03 -4.28 17.81
CA LEU A 276 -7.17 -4.48 18.98
C LEU A 276 -6.85 -3.15 19.67
N GLU A 277 -6.71 -2.05 18.91
CA GLU A 277 -6.60 -0.73 19.55
C GLU A 277 -7.91 -0.33 20.24
N LEU A 278 -9.05 -0.59 19.61
CA LEU A 278 -10.36 -0.37 20.21
C LEU A 278 -10.53 -1.16 21.51
N PHE A 279 -10.05 -2.41 21.56
CA PHE A 279 -10.02 -3.19 22.79
C PHE A 279 -9.31 -2.43 23.92
N VAL A 280 -8.14 -1.85 23.65
CA VAL A 280 -7.34 -1.11 24.63
C VAL A 280 -8.07 0.16 25.07
N VAL A 281 -8.65 0.91 24.14
CA VAL A 281 -9.44 2.12 24.45
C VAL A 281 -10.62 1.78 25.35
N VAL A 282 -11.42 0.76 24.99
CA VAL A 282 -12.55 0.31 25.83
C VAL A 282 -12.07 -0.20 27.18
N ARG A 283 -10.88 -0.82 27.24
CA ARG A 283 -10.32 -1.34 28.50
C ARG A 283 -9.94 -0.21 29.46
N ILE A 284 -9.48 0.93 28.92
CA ILE A 284 -9.17 2.15 29.70
C ILE A 284 -10.47 2.80 30.19
N VAL A 285 -11.50 2.89 29.34
CA VAL A 285 -12.73 3.61 29.67
C VAL A 285 -13.66 2.84 30.61
N SER A 286 -13.81 1.53 30.40
CA SER A 286 -14.83 0.71 31.08
C SER A 286 -14.29 -0.14 32.24
N ASP A 287 -12.97 -0.18 32.39
CA ASP A 287 -12.25 -1.11 33.27
C ASP A 287 -12.57 -2.61 33.13
N SER A 288 -13.30 -2.99 32.06
CA SER A 288 -13.87 -4.33 31.89
C SER A 288 -13.31 -5.04 30.67
N VAL A 289 -12.66 -6.18 30.91
CA VAL A 289 -12.15 -7.05 29.83
C VAL A 289 -13.30 -7.59 28.96
N ARG A 290 -14.44 -7.93 29.57
CA ARG A 290 -15.59 -8.49 28.84
C ARG A 290 -16.16 -7.49 27.85
N ALA A 291 -16.31 -6.22 28.26
CA ALA A 291 -16.75 -5.16 27.39
C ALA A 291 -15.76 -4.96 26.23
N SER A 292 -14.46 -4.88 26.52
CA SER A 292 -13.42 -4.74 25.49
C SER A 292 -13.45 -5.85 24.44
N VAL A 293 -13.55 -7.12 24.87
CA VAL A 293 -13.65 -8.26 23.94
C VAL A 293 -14.90 -8.16 23.09
N MET A 294 -16.05 -7.86 23.69
CA MET A 294 -17.32 -7.76 22.96
C MET A 294 -17.29 -6.67 21.88
N PHE A 295 -16.81 -5.47 22.21
CA PHE A 295 -16.72 -4.38 21.23
C PHE A 295 -15.71 -4.70 20.13
N ALA A 296 -14.54 -5.25 20.48
CA ALA A 296 -13.53 -5.62 19.49
C ALA A 296 -14.05 -6.67 18.51
N ILE A 297 -14.69 -7.74 19.00
CA ILE A 297 -15.27 -8.79 18.15
C ILE A 297 -16.42 -8.25 17.31
N ALA A 298 -17.33 -7.46 17.90
CA ALA A 298 -18.47 -6.89 17.17
C ALA A 298 -18.00 -6.02 16.00
N PHE A 299 -17.03 -5.12 16.22
CA PHE A 299 -16.48 -4.29 15.15
C PHE A 299 -15.67 -5.08 14.14
N LEU A 300 -14.96 -6.14 14.57
CA LEU A 300 -14.24 -7.02 13.64
C LEU A 300 -15.20 -7.72 12.68
N LEU A 301 -16.32 -8.23 13.20
CA LEU A 301 -17.39 -8.82 12.40
C LEU A 301 -18.04 -7.80 11.47
N ILE A 302 -18.23 -6.55 11.92
CA ILE A 302 -18.74 -5.46 11.07
C ILE A 302 -17.76 -5.16 9.94
N PHE A 303 -16.46 -5.00 10.21
CA PHE A 303 -15.46 -4.72 9.18
C PHE A 303 -15.38 -5.86 8.16
N TYR A 304 -15.21 -7.10 8.60
CA TYR A 304 -15.12 -8.22 7.66
C TYR A 304 -16.44 -8.54 6.98
N GLY A 305 -17.56 -8.38 7.66
CA GLY A 305 -18.89 -8.50 7.09
C GLY A 305 -19.14 -7.47 5.99
N LEU A 306 -18.78 -6.21 6.21
CA LEU A 306 -18.95 -5.13 5.25
C LEU A 306 -17.95 -5.21 4.10
N TRP A 307 -16.68 -5.51 4.37
CA TRP A 307 -15.63 -5.51 3.34
C TRP A 307 -15.62 -6.79 2.50
N PHE A 308 -15.71 -7.95 3.13
CA PHE A 308 -15.60 -9.24 2.44
C PHE A 308 -16.96 -9.92 2.30
N GLY A 309 -17.77 -9.95 3.36
CA GLY A 309 -19.10 -10.58 3.34
C GLY A 309 -20.03 -9.97 2.28
N LEU A 310 -20.23 -8.65 2.31
CA LEU A 310 -21.06 -7.92 1.34
C LEU A 310 -20.51 -8.05 -0.07
N SER A 311 -19.19 -7.94 -0.24
CA SER A 311 -18.53 -8.05 -1.55
C SER A 311 -18.73 -9.44 -2.18
N ILE A 312 -18.61 -10.51 -1.38
CA ILE A 312 -18.83 -11.88 -1.83
C ILE A 312 -20.33 -12.11 -2.13
N PHE A 313 -21.22 -11.62 -1.26
CA PHE A 313 -22.66 -11.74 -1.44
C PHE A 313 -23.15 -11.07 -2.73
N LEU A 314 -22.72 -9.83 -2.98
CA LEU A 314 -23.06 -9.10 -4.20
C LEU A 314 -22.46 -9.77 -5.45
N ARG A 315 -21.25 -10.35 -5.35
CA ARG A 315 -20.64 -11.12 -6.43
C ARG A 315 -21.44 -12.38 -6.76
N HIS A 316 -21.91 -13.11 -5.74
CA HIS A 316 -22.75 -14.29 -5.93
C HIS A 316 -24.09 -13.94 -6.59
N ARG A 317 -24.76 -12.87 -6.12
CA ARG A 317 -26.04 -12.42 -6.71
C ARG A 317 -25.91 -12.03 -8.18
N ARG A 318 -24.84 -11.34 -8.58
CA ARG A 318 -24.58 -11.01 -9.99
C ARG A 318 -24.34 -12.25 -10.83
N ARG A 319 -23.59 -13.23 -10.33
CA ARG A 319 -23.34 -14.49 -11.03
C ARG A 319 -24.64 -15.29 -11.23
N SER A 320 -25.53 -15.31 -10.24
CA SER A 320 -26.85 -15.92 -10.37
C SER A 320 -27.71 -15.21 -11.43
N GLN A 321 -27.70 -13.87 -11.47
CA GLN A 321 -28.42 -13.11 -12.50
C GLN A 321 -27.84 -13.29 -13.90
N GLU A 322 -26.52 -13.44 -14.04
CA GLU A 322 -25.86 -13.77 -15.33
C GLU A 322 -26.22 -15.18 -15.81
N LEU A 323 -26.35 -16.15 -14.91
CA LEU A 323 -26.80 -17.50 -15.23
C LEU A 323 -28.27 -17.51 -15.66
N GLU A 324 -29.15 -16.84 -14.91
CA GLU A 324 -30.58 -16.72 -15.26
C GLU A 324 -30.78 -15.95 -16.59
N SER A 325 -30.02 -14.88 -16.84
CA SER A 325 -30.11 -14.13 -18.11
C SER A 325 -29.39 -14.83 -19.29
N GLY A 326 -28.44 -15.71 -19.01
CA GLY A 326 -27.81 -16.61 -19.97
C GLY A 326 -28.74 -17.76 -20.40
N GLU A 327 -29.49 -18.34 -19.46
CA GLU A 327 -30.53 -19.34 -19.73
C GLU A 327 -31.70 -18.75 -20.53
N VAL A 328 -32.09 -17.50 -20.28
CA VAL A 328 -33.15 -16.84 -21.08
C VAL A 328 -32.69 -16.56 -22.53
N LYS A 329 -31.39 -16.58 -22.83
CA LYS A 329 -30.83 -16.32 -24.18
C LYS A 329 -30.55 -17.57 -25.04
N GLY A 330 -30.77 -18.79 -24.55
CA GLY A 330 -30.77 -20.01 -25.37
C GLY A 330 -31.90 -20.94 -24.95
N PRO A 331 -32.67 -21.60 -25.84
CA PRO A 331 -32.55 -21.79 -27.29
C PRO A 331 -33.72 -21.16 -28.10
N GLN A 332 -33.95 -19.85 -28.01
CA GLN A 332 -34.90 -19.17 -28.92
C GLN A 332 -34.21 -18.44 -30.10
N ALA A 333 -32.92 -18.14 -29.99
CA ALA A 333 -32.15 -17.52 -31.07
C ALA A 333 -31.84 -18.49 -32.23
N ALA A 334 -31.85 -19.81 -31.98
CA ALA A 334 -31.68 -20.83 -33.01
C ALA A 334 -32.96 -21.05 -33.84
N ALA A 335 -34.15 -20.91 -33.24
CA ALA A 335 -35.42 -21.11 -33.95
C ALA A 335 -35.78 -19.95 -34.89
N ARG A 336 -35.34 -18.71 -34.59
CA ARG A 336 -35.67 -17.54 -35.41
C ARG A 336 -34.83 -17.38 -36.68
N LYS A 337 -33.72 -18.12 -36.82
CA LYS A 337 -32.91 -18.13 -38.04
C LYS A 337 -33.41 -19.13 -39.08
N THR A 338 -34.11 -20.19 -38.66
CA THR A 338 -34.63 -21.22 -39.59
C THR A 338 -35.90 -20.76 -40.31
N THR A 339 -36.72 -19.91 -39.69
CA THR A 339 -37.97 -19.40 -40.32
C THR A 339 -37.73 -18.29 -41.36
N ARG A 340 -36.54 -17.67 -41.39
CA ARG A 340 -36.24 -16.57 -42.34
C ARG A 340 -35.52 -17.00 -43.62
N ILE A 341 -35.28 -18.30 -43.79
CA ILE A 341 -34.69 -18.89 -45.01
C ILE A 341 -35.77 -19.61 -45.86
N GLN A 342 -37.03 -19.64 -45.41
CA GLN A 342 -38.14 -20.29 -46.11
C GLN A 342 -39.35 -19.38 -46.40
N ALA A 343 -39.16 -18.06 -46.50
CA ALA A 343 -40.22 -17.13 -46.92
C ALA A 343 -39.74 -16.24 -48.07
#